data_AF-A0A6M2E0Q4-F1
#
_entry.id   AF-A0A6M2E0Q4-F1
#
_cell.length_a   1.000
_cell.length_b   1.000
_cell.length_c   1.000
_cell.angle_alpha   90.00
_cell.angle_beta   90.00
_cell.angle_gamma   90.00
#
_symmetry.space_group_name_H-M   'P 1'
#
loop_
_entity.id
_entity.type
_entity.pdbx_description
1 polymer ?
#
loop_
_entity_poly.entity_id
_entity_poly.type
_entity_poly.pdbx_seq_one_letter_code
_entity_poly.pdbx_strand_id
1 'polypeptide(L)'
;YLGIILDENLHWKPYIQALCKKLAAECFALYKCRDYFGNDILRIIYFSIFQSQLSYCIESWGHTYRSYLEPLRVLQKRAIRFISHSGYNAHTAPLF
;
A
#
# COMPACT_ATOMS: atom_id res chain seq x y z
N TYR A 1 -13.13 10.81 16.41
CA TYR A 1 -11.87 10.59 17.17
C TYR A 1 -11.07 9.55 16.39
N LEU A 2 -9.99 9.99 15.71
CA LEU A 2 -9.58 9.51 14.39
C LEU A 2 -8.66 8.26 14.38
N GLY A 3 -8.66 7.41 15.41
CA GLY A 3 -7.89 6.16 15.43
C GLY A 3 -6.36 6.29 15.24
N ILE A 4 -5.82 7.50 15.30
CA ILE A 4 -4.38 7.75 15.26
C ILE A 4 -3.89 7.61 16.71
N ILE A 5 -3.21 6.50 17.00
CA ILE A 5 -2.41 6.37 18.21
C ILE A 5 -1.18 7.27 17.97
N LEU A 6 -1.30 8.53 18.38
CA LEU A 6 -0.19 9.46 18.47
C LEU A 6 0.63 9.05 19.70
N ASP A 7 1.68 8.27 19.46
CA ASP A 7 2.69 8.00 20.48
C ASP A 7 3.35 9.33 20.87
N GLU A 8 3.48 9.59 22.17
CA GLU A 8 3.91 10.88 22.77
C GLU A 8 5.30 11.34 22.32
N ASN A 9 6.02 10.49 21.57
CA ASN A 9 7.36 10.73 21.04
C ASN A 9 7.45 10.87 19.50
N LEU A 10 6.34 11.08 18.78
CA LEU A 10 6.36 11.17 17.29
C LEU A 10 7.03 9.96 16.60
N HIS A 11 7.06 8.80 17.26
CA HIS A 11 7.53 7.57 16.63
C HIS A 11 6.45 7.07 15.66
N TRP A 12 6.56 7.47 14.39
CA TRP A 12 5.70 6.98 13.32
C TRP A 12 5.90 5.49 13.00
N LYS A 13 6.89 4.84 13.62
CA LYS A 13 7.22 3.42 13.41
C LYS A 13 6.04 2.47 13.71
N PRO A 14 5.41 2.47 14.90
CA PRO A 14 4.22 1.65 15.18
C PRO A 14 3.06 1.96 14.24
N TYR A 15 2.82 3.23 13.92
CA TYR A 15 1.78 3.64 12.97
C TYR A 15 2.04 3.08 11.56
N ILE A 16 3.25 3.28 11.02
CA ILE A 16 3.63 2.76 9.69
C ILE A 16 3.59 1.24 9.67
N GLN A 17 3.96 0.55 10.76
CA GLN A 17 3.83 -0.90 10.86
C GLN A 17 2.36 -1.35 10.82
N ALA A 18 1.47 -0.67 11.53
CA ALA A 18 0.04 -0.96 11.49
C ALA A 18 -0.54 -0.70 10.09
N LEU A 19 -0.15 0.41 9.46
CA LEU A 19 -0.52 0.74 8.08
C LEU A 19 -0.03 -0.33 7.10
N CYS A 20 1.24 -0.73 7.19
CA CYS A 20 1.81 -1.81 6.37
C CYS A 20 1.05 -3.14 6.56
N LYS A 21 0.66 -3.49 7.79
CA LYS A 21 -0.16 -4.69 8.05
C LYS A 21 -1.53 -4.59 7.37
N LYS A 22 -2.18 -3.43 7.46
CA LYS A 22 -3.47 -3.19 6.80
C LYS A 22 -3.35 -3.27 5.28
N LEU A 23 -2.37 -2.57 4.70
CA LEU A 23 -2.08 -2.60 3.26
C LEU A 23 -1.69 -4.00 2.77
N ALA A 24 -1.00 -4.80 3.59
CA ALA A 24 -0.69 -6.19 3.25
C ALA A 24 -1.96 -7.06 3.14
N ALA A 25 -2.93 -6.88 4.04
CA ALA A 25 -4.22 -7.55 3.97
C ALA A 25 -5.02 -7.11 2.73
N GLU A 26 -5.01 -5.82 2.41
CA GLU A 26 -5.65 -5.28 1.20
C GLU A 26 -4.99 -5.78 -0.09
N CYS A 27 -3.65 -5.88 -0.11
CA CYS A 27 -2.88 -6.53 -1.18
C CYS A 27 -3.33 -7.98 -1.40
N PHE A 28 -3.58 -8.73 -0.31
CA PHE A 28 -4.05 -10.10 -0.39
C PHE A 28 -5.49 -10.17 -0.93
N ALA A 29 -6.36 -9.25 -0.51
CA ALA A 29 -7.70 -9.12 -1.08
C ALA A 29 -7.63 -8.83 -2.60
N LEU A 30 -6.78 -7.89 -3.02
CA LEU A 30 -6.55 -7.57 -4.42
C LEU A 30 -6.04 -8.79 -5.21
N TYR A 31 -5.13 -9.57 -4.61
CA TYR A 31 -4.65 -10.83 -5.21
C TYR A 31 -5.78 -11.85 -5.42
N LYS A 32 -6.69 -11.98 -4.46
CA LYS A 32 -7.86 -12.86 -4.60
C LYS A 32 -8.83 -12.35 -5.67
N CYS A 33 -9.07 -11.05 -5.70
CA CYS A 33 -9.91 -10.41 -6.71
C CYS A 33 -9.34 -10.54 -8.13
N ARG A 34 -8.02 -10.63 -8.26
CA ARG A 34 -7.33 -10.73 -9.55
C ARG A 34 -7.85 -11.86 -10.44
N ASP A 35 -8.20 -13.00 -9.85
CA ASP A 35 -8.64 -14.17 -10.61
C ASP A 35 -10.12 -14.06 -11.07
N TYR A 36 -10.87 -13.06 -10.59
CA TYR A 36 -12.29 -12.85 -10.89
C TYR A 36 -12.58 -11.58 -11.70
N PHE A 37 -11.70 -10.57 -11.63
CA PHE A 37 -11.93 -9.25 -12.22
C PHE A 37 -10.85 -8.88 -13.24
N GLY A 38 -11.24 -8.12 -14.27
CA GLY A 38 -10.30 -7.54 -15.23
C GLY A 38 -9.46 -6.39 -14.65
N ASN A 39 -8.38 -6.04 -15.35
CA ASN A 39 -7.40 -5.04 -14.94
C ASN A 39 -8.00 -3.68 -14.56
N ASP A 40 -9.06 -3.23 -15.25
CA ASP A 40 -9.68 -1.93 -15.00
C ASP A 40 -10.35 -1.87 -13.63
N ILE A 41 -11.04 -2.95 -13.23
CA ILE A 41 -11.68 -3.06 -11.92
C ILE A 41 -10.61 -3.18 -10.82
N LEU A 42 -9.56 -3.97 -11.06
CA LEU A 42 -8.45 -4.09 -10.11
C LEU A 42 -7.74 -2.75 -9.89
N ARG A 43 -7.61 -1.93 -10.94
CA ARG A 43 -7.07 -0.57 -10.84
C ARG A 43 -7.98 0.33 -9.99
N ILE A 44 -9.30 0.26 -10.16
CA ILE A 44 -10.25 1.01 -9.33
C ILE A 44 -10.14 0.58 -7.87
N ILE A 45 -10.08 -0.72 -7.58
CA ILE A 45 -9.91 -1.25 -6.22
C ILE A 45 -8.60 -0.76 -5.59
N TYR A 46 -7.51 -0.74 -6.38
CA TYR A 46 -6.24 -0.21 -5.91
C TYR A 46 -6.33 1.28 -5.56
N PHE A 47 -6.94 2.11 -6.40
CA PHE A 47 -7.09 3.53 -6.09
C PHE A 47 -8.07 3.80 -4.94
N SER A 48 -9.15 3.02 -4.82
CA SER A 48 -10.15 3.24 -3.77
C SER A 48 -9.65 2.85 -2.39
N ILE A 49 -8.84 1.78 -2.30
CA ILE A 49 -8.35 1.26 -1.03
C ILE A 49 -6.90 1.71 -0.78
N PHE A 50 -5.98 1.31 -1.65
CA PHE A 50 -4.54 1.55 -1.46
C PHE A 50 -4.18 3.04 -1.50
N GLN A 51 -4.60 3.76 -2.55
CA GLN A 51 -4.30 5.19 -2.68
C GLN A 51 -5.02 6.01 -1.61
N SER A 52 -6.25 5.66 -1.24
CA SER A 52 -6.98 6.33 -0.16
C SER A 52 -6.27 6.21 1.19
N GLN A 53 -5.81 5.00 1.56
CA GLN A 53 -5.04 4.79 2.80
C GLN A 53 -3.70 5.53 2.79
N LEU A 54 -3.03 5.61 1.63
CA LEU A 54 -1.78 6.36 1.48
C LEU A 54 -2.00 7.87 1.60
N SER A 55 -2.98 8.41 0.87
CA SER A 55 -3.29 9.84 0.89
C SER A 55 -3.75 10.32 2.26
N TYR A 56 -4.43 9.48 3.05
CA TYR A 56 -5.10 9.88 4.29
C TYR A 56 -4.18 10.47 5.38
N CYS A 57 -2.87 10.26 5.33
CA CYS A 57 -1.91 10.85 6.30
C CYS A 57 -0.54 11.13 5.67
N ILE A 58 -0.44 11.28 4.35
CA ILE A 58 0.86 11.33 3.65
C ILE A 58 1.73 12.51 4.10
N GLU A 59 1.14 13.63 4.51
CA GLU A 59 1.88 14.78 5.04
C GLU A 59 2.57 14.46 6.38
N SER A 60 1.99 13.55 7.17
CA SER A 60 2.48 13.20 8.49
C SER A 60 3.60 12.16 8.45
N TRP A 61 3.49 11.12 7.61
CA TRP A 61 4.49 10.05 7.53
C TRP A 61 5.36 10.09 6.26
N GLY A 62 5.03 10.89 5.26
CA GLY A 62 5.75 10.97 3.99
C GLY A 62 7.18 11.50 4.11
N HIS A 63 7.48 12.26 5.18
CA HIS A 63 8.82 12.77 5.47
C HIS A 63 9.61 11.91 6.48
N THR A 64 9.14 10.70 6.78
CA THR A 64 9.80 9.81 7.74
C THR A 64 11.02 9.10 7.15
N TYR A 65 11.77 8.38 7.99
CA TYR A 65 12.98 7.66 7.60
C TYR A 65 12.71 6.69 6.44
N ARG A 66 13.62 6.68 5.45
CA ARG A 66 13.56 5.80 4.27
C ARG A 66 13.37 4.32 4.62
N SER A 67 13.94 3.87 5.73
CA SER A 67 13.82 2.50 6.23
C SER A 67 12.37 2.08 6.52
N TYR A 68 11.48 3.03 6.86
CA TYR A 68 10.05 2.77 7.07
C TYR A 68 9.23 2.86 5.77
N LEU A 69 9.72 3.59 4.78
CA LEU A 69 9.09 3.71 3.46
C LEU A 69 9.39 2.52 2.54
N GLU A 70 10.49 1.81 2.74
CA GLU A 70 10.85 0.65 1.92
C GLU A 70 9.81 -0.49 1.96
N PRO A 71 9.29 -0.94 3.12
CA PRO A 71 8.21 -1.93 3.17
C PRO A 71 6.94 -1.50 2.42
N LEU A 72 6.59 -0.21 2.54
CA LEU A 72 5.46 0.42 1.83
C LEU A 72 5.66 0.37 0.32
N ARG A 73 6.87 0.71 -0.14
CA ARG A 73 7.25 0.66 -1.56
C ARG A 73 7.22 -0.77 -2.11
N VAL A 74 7.65 -1.75 -1.32
CA VAL A 74 7.55 -3.18 -1.69
C VAL A 74 6.10 -3.62 -1.82
N LEU A 75 5.22 -3.20 -0.90
CA LEU A 75 3.78 -3.48 -0.96
C LEU A 75 3.12 -2.83 -2.18
N GLN A 76 3.42 -1.56 -2.49
CA GLN A 76 2.93 -0.90 -3.71
C GLN A 76 3.34 -1.65 -4.98
N LYS A 77 4.63 -1.99 -5.11
CA LYS A 77 5.11 -2.78 -6.25
C LYS A 77 4.40 -4.11 -6.37
N ARG A 78 4.13 -4.78 -5.25
CA ARG A 78 3.41 -6.05 -5.21
C ARG A 78 1.96 -5.89 -5.68
N ALA A 79 1.25 -4.86 -5.21
CA ALA A 79 -0.11 -4.55 -5.64
C ALA A 79 -0.18 -4.30 -7.15
N ILE A 80 0.74 -3.49 -7.67
CA ILE A 80 0.83 -3.18 -9.10
C ILE A 80 1.04 -4.45 -9.93
N ARG A 81 1.90 -5.38 -9.49
CA ARG A 81 2.09 -6.66 -10.18
C ARG A 81 0.83 -7.52 -10.20
N PHE A 82 0.00 -7.44 -9.16
CA PHE A 82 -1.28 -8.13 -9.15
C PHE A 82 -2.24 -7.53 -10.19
N ILE A 83 -2.31 -6.20 -10.30
CA ILE A 83 -3.15 -5.52 -11.30
C ILE A 83 -2.67 -5.82 -12.73
N SER A 84 -1.36 -5.87 -12.97
CA SER A 84 -0.82 -6.10 -14.32
C SER A 84 -0.73 -7.57 -14.71
N HIS A 85 -1.12 -8.50 -13.82
CA HIS A 85 -0.89 -9.95 -13.95
C HIS A 85 0.58 -10.32 -14.26
N SER A 86 1.51 -9.40 -14.03
CA SER A 86 2.92 -9.62 -14.33
C SER A 86 3.55 -10.63 -13.38
N GLY A 87 4.56 -11.37 -13.86
CA GLY A 87 5.27 -12.36 -13.05
C GLY A 87 5.87 -11.76 -11.77
N TYR A 88 6.14 -12.60 -10.76
CA TYR A 88 6.63 -12.16 -9.45
C TYR A 88 7.86 -11.24 -9.50
N ASN A 89 8.75 -11.47 -10.48
CA ASN A 89 9.99 -10.70 -10.72
C ASN A 89 9.88 -9.65 -11.83
N ALA A 90 8.69 -9.40 -12.38
CA ALA A 90 8.54 -8.42 -13.46
C ALA A 90 8.91 -7.01 -12.97
N HIS A 91 9.66 -6.29 -13.81
CA HIS A 91 10.03 -4.92 -13.56
C HIS A 91 8.78 -4.05 -13.45
N THR A 92 8.69 -3.28 -12.36
CA THR A 92 7.56 -2.38 -12.06
C THR A 92 7.76 -0.97 -12.62
N ALA A 93 8.92 -0.68 -13.23
CA ALA A 93 9.26 0.61 -13.84
C ALA A 93 8.29 1.10 -14.95
N PRO A 94 7.67 0.25 -15.79
CA PRO A 94 6.67 0.72 -16.75
C PRO A 94 5.26 0.87 -16.17
N LEU A 95 5.10 0.67 -14.85
CA LEU A 95 3.80 0.71 -14.16
C LEU A 95 3.72 1.84 -13.11
N PHE A 96 4.78 2.68 -13.04
CA PHE A 96 4.83 3.93 -12.28
C PHE A 96 4.89 5.11 -13.26
#